data_AF-A0A0Q4KZ16-F1
#
_entry.id   AF-A0A0Q4KZ16-F1
#
_cell.length_a   1.000
_cell.length_b   1.000
_cell.length_c   1.000
_cell.angle_alpha   90.00
_cell.angle_beta   90.00
_cell.angle_gamma   90.00
#
_symmetry.space_group_name_H-M   'P 1'
#
loop_
_entity.id
_entity.type
_entity.pdbx_description
1 polymer ?
#
loop_
_entity_poly.entity_id
_entity_poly.type
_entity_poly.pdbx_seq_one_letter_code
_entity_poly.pdbx_strand_id
1 'polypeptide(L)' 'MMKVRFSNETDQAIELMVEPWGAVEPIPAGARFVIHYTPHVDREDTSFAEYHVGMIRFWVEGSDYELNIDGETVPT' A
#
# COMPACT_ATOMS: atom_id res chain seq x y z
N MET A 1 -0.27 14.33 5.57
CA MET A 1 -0.05 13.19 4.67
C MET A 1 0.73 12.12 5.41
N MET A 2 0.15 10.93 5.52
CA MET A 2 0.76 9.73 6.08
C MET A 2 1.65 9.04 5.04
N LYS A 3 2.64 8.28 5.52
CA LYS A 3 3.57 7.51 4.68
C LYS A 3 3.81 6.16 5.34
N VAL A 4 3.34 5.09 4.71
CA VAL A 4 3.54 3.72 5.18
C VAL A 4 4.48 3.01 4.22
N ARG A 5 5.57 2.47 4.76
CA ARG A 5 6.66 1.89 3.98
C ARG A 5 6.70 0.39 4.18
N PHE A 6 6.92 -0.31 3.08
CA PHE A 6 7.01 -1.76 3.03
C PHE A 6 8.21 -2.18 2.18
N SER A 7 8.65 -3.42 2.39
CA SER A 7 9.62 -4.13 1.55
C SER A 7 9.05 -5.51 1.22
N ASN A 8 9.08 -5.89 -0.05
CA ASN A 8 8.88 -7.29 -0.43
C ASN A 8 10.21 -8.02 -0.29
N GLU A 9 10.45 -8.63 0.88
CA GLU A 9 11.68 -9.39 1.17
C GLU A 9 11.61 -10.85 0.73
N THR A 10 10.57 -11.23 -0.01
CA THR A 10 10.44 -12.57 -0.58
C THR A 10 11.24 -12.70 -1.88
N ASP A 11 11.42 -13.93 -2.33
CA ASP A 11 12.06 -14.27 -3.61
C ASP A 11 11.08 -14.27 -4.79
N GLN A 12 9.82 -13.90 -4.56
CA GLN A 12 8.77 -13.87 -5.56
C GLN A 12 8.02 -12.53 -5.56
N ALA A 13 7.33 -12.23 -6.66
CA ALA A 13 6.41 -11.11 -6.67
C ALA A 13 5.23 -11.41 -5.72
N ILE A 14 4.74 -10.36 -5.07
CA ILE A 14 3.49 -10.39 -4.28
C ILE A 14 2.49 -9.43 -4.89
N GLU A 15 1.22 -9.54 -4.52
CA GLU A 15 0.20 -8.57 -4.89
C GLU A 15 -0.03 -7.58 -3.74
N LEU A 16 -0.24 -6.31 -4.06
CA LEU A 16 -0.72 -5.30 -3.11
C LEU A 16 -2.12 -4.86 -3.54
N MET A 17 -3.12 -5.10 -2.69
CA MET A 17 -4.46 -4.56 -2.84
C MET A 17 -4.64 -3.35 -1.93
N VAL A 18 -5.01 -2.19 -2.48
CA VAL A 18 -5.29 -0.98 -1.72
C VAL A 18 -6.80 -0.76 -1.62
N GLU A 19 -7.32 -0.73 -0.40
CA GLU A 19 -8.73 -0.52 -0.10
C GLU A 19 -8.99 0.88 0.47
N PRO A 20 -10.18 1.46 0.22
CA PRO A 20 -11.39 0.82 -0.34
C PRO A 20 -11.47 0.77 -1.88
N TRP A 21 -10.46 1.25 -2.61
CA TRP A 21 -10.52 1.34 -4.07
C TRP A 21 -10.46 -0.01 -4.80
N GLY A 22 -9.86 -1.03 -4.19
CA GLY A 22 -9.74 -2.36 -4.78
C GLY A 22 -8.71 -2.44 -5.92
N ALA A 23 -7.83 -1.44 -6.05
CA ALA A 23 -6.71 -1.47 -6.97
C ALA A 23 -5.70 -2.53 -6.53
N VAL A 24 -5.23 -3.34 -7.48
CA VAL A 24 -4.28 -4.44 -7.23
C VAL A 24 -3.04 -4.21 -8.08
N GLU A 25 -1.89 -4.10 -7.42
CA GLU A 25 -0.61 -3.85 -8.08
C GLU A 25 0.39 -4.96 -7.76
N PRO A 26 1.10 -5.49 -8.76
CA PRO A 26 2.17 -6.44 -8.52
C PRO A 26 3.39 -5.73 -7.92
N ILE A 27 3.90 -6.26 -6.82
CA ILE A 27 5.12 -5.80 -6.16
C ILE A 27 6.24 -6.80 -6.46
N PRO A 28 7.26 -6.42 -7.26
CA PRO A 28 8.37 -7.31 -7.57
C PRO A 28 9.12 -7.81 -6.34
N ALA A 29 9.77 -8.98 -6.46
CA ALA A 29 10.68 -9.49 -5.43
C ALA A 29 11.80 -8.47 -5.14
N GLY A 30 12.07 -8.21 -3.86
CA GLY A 30 13.07 -7.24 -3.42
C GLY A 30 12.67 -5.77 -3.52
N ALA A 31 11.50 -5.44 -4.09
CA ALA A 31 11.05 -4.06 -4.25
C ALA A 31 10.70 -3.41 -2.91
N ARG A 32 10.91 -2.09 -2.84
CA ARG A 32 10.42 -1.24 -1.75
C ARG A 32 9.26 -0.41 -2.24
N PHE A 33 8.22 -0.31 -1.44
CA PHE A 33 7.05 0.47 -1.84
C PHE A 33 6.52 1.30 -0.68
N VAL A 34 5.88 2.42 -1.04
CA VAL A 34 5.35 3.40 -0.11
C VAL A 34 3.95 3.78 -0.52
N ILE A 35 3.02 3.66 0.42
CA ILE A 35 1.65 4.17 0.28
C ILE A 35 1.61 5.52 0.99
N HIS A 36 1.14 6.53 0.27
CA HIS A 36 0.90 7.87 0.78
C HIS A 36 -0.59 8.12 0.81
N TYR A 37 -1.12 8.74 1.86
CA TYR A 37 -2.53 9.12 1.94
C TYR A 37 -2.76 10.28 2.91
N THR A 38 -3.91 10.91 2.78
CA THR A 38 -4.41 11.96 3.65
C THR A 38 -5.39 11.34 4.64
N PRO A 39 -4.99 11.19 5.93
CA PRO A 39 -5.92 10.67 6.93
C PRO A 39 -6.99 11.71 7.22
N HIS A 40 -8.11 11.25 7.77
CA HIS A 40 -9.13 12.15 8.30
C HIS A 40 -8.61 12.96 9.48
N VAL A 41 -9.03 14.23 9.59
CA VAL A 41 -8.55 15.16 10.65
C VAL A 41 -9.34 15.05 11.95
N ASP A 42 -10.51 14.43 11.91
CA ASP A 42 -11.52 14.40 12.97
C ASP A 42 -11.65 13.02 13.65
N ARG A 43 -10.85 12.04 13.22
CA ARG A 43 -10.82 10.68 13.79
C ARG A 43 -9.42 10.09 13.75
N GLU A 44 -9.20 9.07 14.57
CA GLU A 44 -7.95 8.31 14.60
C GLU A 44 -7.75 7.55 13.27
N ASP A 45 -6.49 7.41 12.87
CA ASP A 45 -6.11 6.63 11.70
C ASP A 45 -6.15 5.14 12.03
N THR A 46 -7.16 4.45 11.52
CA THR A 46 -7.34 3.00 11.67
C THR A 46 -6.86 2.22 10.45
N SER A 47 -5.98 2.79 9.63
CA SER A 47 -5.37 2.08 8.50
C SER A 47 -4.60 0.85 8.98
N PHE A 48 -4.68 -0.25 8.23
CA PHE A 48 -4.01 -1.49 8.60
C PHE A 48 -3.57 -2.29 7.38
N ALA A 49 -2.56 -3.13 7.58
CA ALA A 49 -2.03 -4.05 6.58
C ALA A 49 -2.25 -5.49 7.04
N GLU A 50 -2.78 -6.33 6.17
CA GLU A 50 -2.84 -7.78 6.38
C GLU A 50 -2.08 -8.48 5.25
N TYR A 51 -1.40 -9.57 5.60
CA TYR A 51 -0.74 -10.43 4.63
C TYR A 51 -1.48 -11.77 4.53
N HIS A 52 -1.92 -12.10 3.32
CA HIS A 52 -2.64 -13.33 2.97
C HIS A 52 -1.93 -13.98 1.80
N VAL A 53 -1.10 -15.00 2.07
CA VAL A 53 -0.45 -15.91 1.09
C VAL A 53 -0.11 -15.24 -0.25
N GLY A 54 0.94 -14.43 -0.27
CA GLY A 54 1.42 -13.76 -1.49
C GLY A 54 0.68 -12.45 -1.83
N MET A 55 -0.26 -12.01 -1.01
CA MET A 55 -0.95 -10.72 -1.15
C MET A 55 -0.87 -9.91 0.15
N ILE A 56 -0.61 -8.62 0.03
CA ILE A 56 -0.83 -7.63 1.08
C ILE A 56 -2.14 -6.90 0.76
N ARG A 57 -3.06 -6.88 1.73
CA ARG A 57 -4.26 -6.03 1.68
C ARG A 57 -4.02 -4.85 2.62
N PHE A 58 -4.08 -3.63 2.07
CA PHE A 58 -3.89 -2.41 2.83
C PHE A 58 -5.19 -1.61 2.84
N TRP A 59 -5.83 -1.51 4.01
CA TRP A 59 -6.96 -0.62 4.22
C TRP A 59 -6.46 0.78 4.56
N VAL A 60 -6.88 1.77 3.77
CA VAL A 60 -6.56 3.17 3.98
C VAL A 60 -7.75 3.87 4.66
N GLU A 61 -7.52 4.39 5.86
CA GLU A 61 -8.45 5.29 6.56
C GLU A 61 -8.26 6.73 6.08
N GLY A 62 -8.46 6.95 4.79
CA GLY A 62 -8.22 8.23 4.12
C GLY A 62 -9.09 8.42 2.89
N SER A 63 -9.00 9.61 2.29
CA SER A 63 -9.81 9.99 1.11
C SER A 63 -9.09 9.81 -0.23
N ASP A 64 -7.79 9.58 -0.19
CA ASP A 64 -6.91 9.46 -1.35
C ASP A 64 -5.83 8.41 -1.08
N TYR A 65 -5.12 8.00 -2.12
CA TYR A 65 -3.83 7.35 -1.97
C TYR A 65 -2.94 7.62 -3.19
N GLU A 66 -1.63 7.54 -2.97
CA GLU A 66 -0.63 7.41 -4.03
C GLU A 66 0.28 6.21 -3.69
N LEU A 67 0.64 5.43 -4.70
CA LEU A 67 1.56 4.30 -4.55
C LEU A 67 2.87 4.59 -5.28
N ASN A 68 3.98 4.43 -4.58
CA ASN A 68 5.32 4.47 -5.15
C ASN A 68 5.99 3.09 -5.01
N ILE A 69 6.52 2.54 -6.10
CA ILE A 69 7.30 1.29 -6.11
C ILE A 69 8.69 1.62 -6.64
N ASP A 70 9.73 1.33 -5.86
CA ASP A 70 11.14 1.62 -6.17
C ASP A 70 11.42 3.07 -6.60
N GLY A 71 10.58 4.00 -6.13
CA GLY A 71 10.68 5.43 -6.43
C GLY A 71 9.86 5.90 -7.63
N GLU A 72 9.18 5.00 -8.33
CA GLU A 72 8.26 5.32 -9.43
C GLU A 72 6.81 5.35 -8.93
N THR A 73 6.07 6.40 -9.30
CA THR A 73 4.66 6.54 -8.97
C THR A 73 3.81 5.69 -9.90
N VAL A 74 3.00 4.81 -9.32
CA VAL A 74 2.04 3.98 -10.03
C VAL A 74 0.75 4.80 -10.24
N PRO A 75 0.18 4.83 -11.45
CA PRO A 75 -1.13 5.43 -11.68
C PRO A 75 -2.22 4.72 -10.85
N THR A 76 -2.96 5.49 -10.05
CA THR A 76 -4.01 5.02 -9.13
C THR A 76 -5.40 5.46 -9.56
#